data_AF-A0A7K2JQZ6-F1
#
_entry.id   AF-A0A7K2JQZ6-F1
#
_cell.length_a   1.000
_cell.length_b   1.000
_cell.length_c   1.000
_cell.angle_alpha   90.00
_cell.angle_beta   90.00
_cell.angle_gamma   90.00
#
_symmetry.space_group_name_H-M   'P 1'
#
loop_
_entity.id
_entity.type
_entity.pdbx_description
1 polymer ?
#
loop_
_entity_poly.entity_id
_entity_poly.type
_entity_poly.pdbx_seq_one_letter_code
_entity_poly.pdbx_strand_id
1 'polypeptide(L)'
;MRRTPLRAGEPTAAERARSILAAAHSMTVVTDGRHTEVRRLDGAGVMGHVHLHAPFEGPGTPPGGRVPIRLELTDVAPTPVRDRLRARVTLTGLLAAPYDPESAESTCMEFGQCVLED
;
A
#
# COMPACT_ATOMS: atom_id res chain seq x y z
N MET A 1 24.06 -18.87 -31.72
CA MET A 1 24.32 -18.61 -30.29
C MET A 1 22.99 -18.47 -29.56
N ARG A 2 22.59 -19.44 -28.73
CA ARG A 2 21.40 -19.33 -27.90
C ARG A 2 21.75 -18.51 -26.66
N ARG A 3 21.13 -17.34 -26.48
CA ARG A 3 21.25 -16.56 -25.24
C ARG A 3 20.50 -17.32 -24.14
N THR A 4 21.22 -17.81 -23.15
CA THR A 4 20.63 -18.32 -21.92
C THR A 4 19.92 -17.16 -21.23
N PRO A 5 18.62 -17.27 -20.88
CA PRO A 5 17.98 -16.23 -20.09
C PRO A 5 18.70 -16.15 -18.75
N LEU A 6 19.06 -14.93 -18.33
CA LEU A 6 19.51 -14.68 -16.97
C LEU A 6 18.39 -15.16 -16.04
N ARG A 7 18.71 -16.00 -15.04
CA ARG A 7 17.74 -16.30 -13.98
C ARG A 7 17.28 -14.96 -13.43
N ALA A 8 15.98 -14.68 -13.50
CA ALA A 8 15.42 -13.55 -12.78
C ALA A 8 15.83 -13.73 -11.31
N GLY A 9 16.50 -12.71 -10.76
CA GLY A 9 16.85 -12.70 -9.33
C GLY A 9 15.57 -12.77 -8.49
N GLU A 10 15.73 -13.05 -7.20
CA GLU A 10 14.63 -12.88 -6.27
C GLU A 10 14.10 -11.44 -6.33
N PRO A 11 12.77 -11.24 -6.26
CA PRO A 11 12.20 -9.92 -6.28
C PRO A 11 12.71 -9.08 -5.11
N THR A 12 13.07 -7.85 -5.40
CA THR A 12 13.43 -6.83 -4.41
C THR A 12 12.28 -6.61 -3.43
N ALA A 13 12.57 -6.02 -2.26
CA ALA A 13 11.54 -5.69 -1.28
C ALA A 13 10.44 -4.77 -1.87
N ALA A 14 10.82 -3.82 -2.73
CA ALA A 14 9.88 -2.93 -3.41
C ALA A 14 8.99 -3.67 -4.41
N GLU A 15 9.55 -4.60 -5.19
CA GLU A 15 8.78 -5.44 -6.11
C GLU A 15 7.80 -6.34 -5.36
N ARG A 16 8.23 -6.96 -4.26
CA ARG A 16 7.35 -7.76 -3.39
C ARG A 16 6.21 -6.94 -2.79
N ALA A 17 6.52 -5.78 -2.22
CA ALA A 17 5.51 -4.87 -1.69
C ALA A 17 4.49 -4.50 -2.79
N ARG A 18 4.96 -4.14 -3.99
CA ARG A 18 4.08 -3.85 -5.13
C ARG A 18 3.19 -5.03 -5.51
N SER A 19 3.73 -6.25 -5.54
CA SER A 19 2.95 -7.47 -5.81
C SER A 19 1.85 -7.69 -4.77
N ILE A 20 2.15 -7.48 -3.49
CA ILE A 20 1.17 -7.60 -2.40
C ILE A 20 0.08 -6.53 -2.52
N LEU A 21 0.45 -5.27 -2.77
CA LEU A 21 -0.51 -4.18 -2.98
C LEU A 21 -1.44 -4.46 -4.17
N ALA A 22 -0.94 -5.10 -5.22
CA ALA A 22 -1.73 -5.50 -6.38
C ALA A 22 -2.64 -6.71 -6.10
N ALA A 23 -2.23 -7.62 -5.22
CA ALA A 23 -2.97 -8.84 -4.88
C ALA A 23 -3.95 -8.66 -3.71
N ALA A 24 -3.78 -7.62 -2.89
CA ALA A 24 -4.66 -7.35 -1.77
C ALA A 24 -6.07 -6.97 -2.25
N HIS A 25 -7.09 -7.57 -1.64
CA HIS A 25 -8.51 -7.32 -1.94
C HIS A 25 -9.22 -6.49 -0.86
N SER A 26 -8.53 -6.27 0.26
CA SER A 26 -8.94 -5.43 1.36
C SER A 26 -7.74 -4.75 1.99
N MET A 27 -8.00 -3.66 2.69
CA MET A 27 -7.02 -2.96 3.52
C MET A 27 -7.69 -2.41 4.78
N THR A 28 -6.91 -2.24 5.84
CA THR A 28 -7.31 -1.45 7.00
C THR A 28 -6.61 -0.12 6.95
N VAL A 29 -7.38 0.96 6.95
CA VAL A 29 -6.88 2.33 7.01
C VAL A 29 -6.91 2.79 8.46
N VAL A 30 -5.78 3.31 8.95
CA VAL A 30 -5.66 3.86 10.30
C VAL A 30 -5.26 5.32 10.19
N THR A 31 -6.14 6.22 10.64
CA THR A 31 -5.94 7.68 10.67
C THR A 31 -6.50 8.24 11.97
N ASP A 32 -5.75 9.11 12.66
CA ASP A 32 -6.18 9.73 13.92
C ASP A 32 -6.74 8.73 14.96
N GLY A 33 -6.15 7.54 15.03
CA GLY A 33 -6.57 6.44 15.93
C GLY A 33 -7.86 5.72 15.52
N ARG A 34 -8.48 6.09 14.40
CA ARG A 34 -9.65 5.41 13.84
C ARG A 34 -9.22 4.34 12.86
N HIS A 35 -9.88 3.18 12.91
CA HIS A 35 -9.67 2.05 12.02
C HIS A 35 -10.86 1.94 11.08
N THR A 36 -10.58 1.93 9.78
CA THR A 36 -11.59 1.84 8.72
C THR A 36 -11.22 0.70 7.80
N GLU A 37 -12.09 -0.30 7.70
CA GLU A 37 -11.88 -1.45 6.83
C GLU A 37 -12.45 -1.18 5.44
N VAL A 38 -11.60 -1.27 4.42
CA VAL A 38 -11.99 -1.10 3.02
C VAL A 38 -11.99 -2.48 2.36
N ARG A 39 -13.16 -2.90 1.87
CA ARG A 39 -13.39 -4.20 1.24
C ARG A 39 -13.79 -4.01 -0.22
N ARG A 40 -13.45 -4.98 -1.06
CA ARG A 40 -13.70 -4.94 -2.52
C ARG A 40 -13.05 -3.73 -3.18
N LEU A 41 -11.72 -3.68 -3.05
CA LEU A 41 -10.90 -2.85 -3.94
C LEU A 41 -11.28 -3.26 -5.38
N ASP A 42 -11.77 -2.32 -6.16
CA ASP A 42 -12.55 -2.49 -7.39
C ASP A 42 -11.74 -2.98 -8.58
N GLY A 43 -11.08 -4.14 -8.48
CA GLY A 43 -10.24 -4.70 -9.54
C GLY A 43 -8.96 -3.89 -9.84
N ALA A 44 -8.94 -2.59 -9.53
CA ALA A 44 -7.78 -1.71 -9.54
C ALA A 44 -6.88 -1.90 -8.30
N GLY A 45 -7.37 -2.67 -7.31
CA GLY A 45 -6.65 -2.94 -6.06
C GLY A 45 -6.45 -1.68 -5.23
N VAL A 46 -5.49 -1.71 -4.32
CA VAL A 46 -5.21 -0.63 -3.37
C VAL A 46 -4.88 0.69 -4.07
N MET A 47 -4.24 0.59 -5.24
CA MET A 47 -3.81 1.72 -6.04
C MET A 47 -4.97 2.45 -6.73
N GLY A 48 -6.16 1.85 -6.78
CA GLY A 48 -7.39 2.54 -7.17
C GLY A 48 -7.91 3.49 -6.08
N HIS A 49 -7.51 3.29 -4.82
CA HIS A 49 -7.96 4.09 -3.69
C HIS A 49 -6.90 5.07 -3.17
N VAL A 50 -5.61 4.82 -3.44
CA VAL A 50 -4.50 5.63 -2.94
C VAL A 50 -3.43 5.85 -4.01
N HIS A 51 -3.05 7.11 -4.23
CA HIS A 51 -1.91 7.51 -5.04
C HIS A 51 -0.72 7.90 -4.17
N LEU A 52 0.42 7.23 -4.36
CA LEU A 52 1.64 7.53 -3.63
C LEU A 52 2.43 8.66 -4.31
N HIS A 53 2.78 9.68 -3.55
CA HIS A 53 3.68 10.75 -3.93
C HIS A 53 5.00 10.65 -3.16
N ALA A 54 6.08 11.12 -3.76
CA ALA A 54 7.34 11.30 -3.04
C ALA A 54 7.15 12.30 -1.88
N PRO A 55 7.94 12.17 -0.80
CA PRO A 55 8.04 13.18 0.23
C PRO A 55 8.18 14.59 -0.34
N PHE A 56 7.62 15.59 0.33
CA PHE A 56 7.84 16.98 -0.05
C PHE A 56 9.28 17.39 0.27
N GLU A 57 10.10 17.63 -0.76
CA GLU A 57 11.51 18.03 -0.62
C GLU A 57 11.76 19.53 -0.86
N GLY A 58 10.70 20.34 -1.00
CA GLY A 58 10.82 21.76 -1.35
C GLY A 58 11.21 22.69 -0.18
N PRO A 59 11.76 23.89 -0.45
CA PRO A 59 12.00 24.88 0.60
C PRO A 59 10.66 25.45 1.10
N GLY A 60 10.43 25.39 2.41
CA GLY A 60 9.25 25.95 3.07
C GLY A 60 8.61 24.98 4.07
N THR A 61 7.55 25.44 4.76
CA THR A 61 6.74 24.56 5.61
C THR A 61 5.86 23.70 4.70
N PRO A 62 5.87 22.36 4.84
CA PRO A 62 4.91 21.52 4.13
C PRO A 62 3.49 22.04 4.43
N PRO A 63 2.57 22.02 3.45
CA PRO A 63 1.24 22.58 3.67
C PRO A 63 0.63 22.05 4.97
N GLY A 64 0.16 22.96 5.83
CA GLY A 64 -0.43 22.60 7.12
C GLY A 64 -1.61 21.65 6.96
N GLY A 65 -1.93 20.90 8.03
CA GLY A 65 -3.05 19.95 8.02
C GLY A 65 -2.70 18.54 7.50
N ARG A 66 -1.44 18.12 7.63
CA ARG A 66 -1.04 16.74 7.30
C ARG A 66 -1.61 15.75 8.31
N VAL A 67 -2.33 14.74 7.84
CA VAL A 67 -2.92 13.69 8.67
C VAL A 67 -2.09 12.42 8.53
N PRO A 68 -1.50 11.89 9.61
CA PRO A 68 -0.81 10.60 9.58
C PRO A 68 -1.76 9.48 9.17
N ILE A 69 -1.33 8.67 8.20
CA ILE A 69 -2.07 7.51 7.74
C ILE A 69 -1.19 6.26 7.79
N ARG A 70 -1.79 5.15 8.19
CA ARG A 70 -1.22 3.81 8.07
C ARG A 70 -2.20 2.92 7.31
N LEU A 71 -1.71 2.25 6.27
CA LEU A 71 -2.44 1.25 5.51
C LEU A 71 -1.88 -0.12 5.86
N GLU A 72 -2.74 -1.02 6.33
CA GLU A 72 -2.38 -2.39 6.69
C GLU A 72 -3.03 -3.34 5.70
N LEU A 73 -2.19 -4.14 5.04
CA LEU A 73 -2.60 -5.02 3.96
C LEU A 73 -2.05 -6.41 4.18
N THR A 74 -2.86 -7.39 3.81
CA THR A 74 -2.56 -8.79 4.04
C THR A 74 -2.72 -9.56 2.73
N ASP A 75 -1.66 -10.19 2.25
CA ASP A 75 -1.73 -11.12 1.13
C ASP A 75 -2.12 -12.51 1.65
N VAL A 76 -3.28 -12.97 1.21
CA VAL A 76 -3.82 -14.29 1.56
C VAL A 76 -3.76 -15.21 0.34
N ALA A 77 -3.20 -16.41 0.53
CA ALA A 77 -3.18 -17.44 -0.49
C ALA A 77 -4.62 -17.74 -0.99
N PRO A 78 -4.86 -17.70 -2.32
CA PRO A 78 -6.19 -17.95 -2.87
C PRO A 78 -6.62 -19.42 -2.70
N THR A 79 -5.66 -20.34 -2.63
CA THR A 79 -5.90 -21.76 -2.36
C THR A 79 -5.92 -22.04 -0.85
N PRO A 80 -6.74 -23.00 -0.38
CA PRO A 80 -6.76 -23.42 1.01
C PRO A 80 -5.51 -24.26 1.33
N VAL A 81 -4.41 -23.58 1.65
CA VAL A 81 -3.17 -24.19 2.12
C VAL A 81 -3.00 -23.98 3.62
N ARG A 82 -2.11 -24.73 4.27
CA ARG A 82 -1.66 -24.39 5.64
C ARG A 82 -0.91 -23.06 5.56
N ASP A 83 -1.12 -22.21 6.57
CA ASP A 83 -0.57 -20.85 6.64
C ASP A 83 -0.94 -19.99 5.43
N ARG A 84 -2.23 -19.63 5.34
CA ARG A 84 -2.74 -18.85 4.20
C ARG A 84 -2.25 -17.42 4.19
N LEU A 85 -1.69 -16.91 5.29
CA LEU A 85 -1.07 -15.60 5.34
C LEU A 85 0.29 -15.69 4.66
N ARG A 86 0.45 -15.08 3.49
CA ARG A 86 1.72 -15.13 2.75
C ARG A 86 2.66 -14.00 3.14
N ALA A 87 2.09 -12.82 3.40
CA ALA A 87 2.84 -11.64 3.80
C ALA A 87 1.86 -10.57 4.33
N ARG A 88 2.40 -9.63 5.10
CA ARG A 88 1.74 -8.41 5.53
C ARG A 88 2.57 -7.20 5.11
N VAL A 89 1.91 -6.20 4.54
CA VAL A 89 2.51 -4.93 4.17
C VAL A 89 1.87 -3.83 5.00
N THR A 90 2.72 -3.01 5.60
CA THR A 90 2.31 -1.78 6.27
C THR A 90 2.89 -0.59 5.54
N LEU A 91 2.04 0.25 4.95
CA LEU A 91 2.43 1.55 4.39
C LEU A 91 2.12 2.66 5.39
N THR A 92 3.02 3.61 5.55
CA THR A 92 2.83 4.79 6.39
C THR A 92 3.21 6.05 5.63
N GLY A 93 2.57 7.16 5.97
CA GLY A 93 2.73 8.41 5.26
C GLY A 93 1.78 9.49 5.75
N LEU A 94 1.57 10.50 4.91
CA LEU A 94 0.77 11.68 5.26
C LEU A 94 -0.28 11.97 4.19
N LEU A 95 -1.50 12.32 4.62
CA LEU A 95 -2.55 12.84 3.75
C LEU A 95 -2.65 14.36 3.83
N ALA A 96 -3.18 14.99 2.78
CA ALA A 96 -3.50 16.42 2.78
C ALA A 96 -4.83 16.75 3.49
N ALA A 97 -5.71 15.76 3.68
CA ALA A 97 -6.99 15.85 4.37
C ALA A 97 -7.31 14.50 5.05
N PRO A 98 -8.24 14.45 6.01
CA PRO A 98 -8.68 13.18 6.61
C PRO A 98 -9.18 12.18 5.56
N TYR A 99 -8.95 10.89 5.83
CA TYR A 99 -9.42 9.83 4.94
C TYR A 99 -10.95 9.71 4.98
N ASP A 100 -11.58 9.74 3.80
CA ASP A 100 -13.00 9.50 3.62
C ASP A 100 -13.22 8.14 2.93
N PRO A 101 -13.73 7.11 3.64
CA PRO A 101 -13.98 5.79 3.05
C PRO A 101 -15.14 5.76 2.06
N GLU A 102 -16.04 6.74 2.09
CA GLU A 102 -17.20 6.81 1.18
C GLU A 102 -16.85 7.54 -0.13
N SER A 103 -15.66 8.14 -0.21
CA SER A 103 -15.17 8.78 -1.43
C SER A 103 -14.96 7.74 -2.53
N ALA A 104 -15.54 8.02 -3.70
CA ALA A 104 -15.24 7.29 -4.93
C ALA A 104 -13.92 7.74 -5.59
N GLU A 105 -13.37 8.88 -5.16
CA GLU A 105 -12.08 9.39 -5.63
C GLU A 105 -10.93 8.79 -4.83
N SER A 106 -9.82 8.52 -5.52
CA SER A 106 -8.57 8.12 -4.92
C SER A 106 -7.96 9.28 -4.11
N THR A 107 -7.29 8.94 -3.01
CA THR A 107 -6.64 9.93 -2.15
C THR A 107 -5.13 9.98 -2.40
N CYS A 108 -4.54 11.18 -2.39
CA CYS A 108 -3.10 11.35 -2.49
C CYS A 108 -2.43 11.18 -1.12
N MET A 109 -1.40 10.34 -1.06
CA MET A 109 -0.62 10.05 0.12
C MET A 109 0.86 10.34 -0.15
N GLU A 110 1.47 11.17 0.69
CA GLU A 110 2.92 11.33 0.74
C GLU A 110 3.54 10.08 1.37
N PHE A 111 4.41 9.40 0.63
CA PHE A 111 5.04 8.16 1.07
C PHE A 111 6.05 8.41 2.18
N GLY A 112 5.89 7.74 3.33
CA GLY A 112 6.87 7.74 4.41
C GLY A 112 7.70 6.46 4.43
N GLN A 113 7.04 5.32 4.70
CA GLN A 113 7.72 4.03 4.84
C GLN A 113 6.83 2.87 4.39
N CYS A 114 7.46 1.81 3.88
CA CYS A 114 6.86 0.52 3.63
C CYS A 114 7.57 -0.56 4.45
N VAL A 115 6.83 -1.30 5.27
CA VAL A 115 7.34 -2.45 6.02
C VAL A 115 6.70 -3.72 5.45
N LEU A 116 7.55 -4.70 5.12
CA LEU A 116 7.14 -6.02 4.70
C LEU A 116 7.43 -7.01 5.84
N GLU A 117 6.42 -7.79 6.21
CA GLU A 117 6.51 -8.87 7.18
C GLU A 117 6.12 -10.17 6.46
N ASP A 118 7.04 -11.13 6.44
CA ASP A 118 6.87 -12.47 5.86
C ASP A 118 6.71 -13.53 6.97
#